data_AF-A0A496VAM3-F1
#
_entry.id   AF-A0A496VAM3-F1
#
_cell.length_a   1.000
_cell.length_b   1.000
_cell.length_c   1.000
_cell.angle_alpha   90.00
_cell.angle_beta   90.00
_cell.angle_gamma   90.00
#
_symmetry.space_group_name_H-M   'P 1'
#
loop_
_entity.id
_entity.type
_entity.pdbx_description
1 polymer ?
#
loop_
_entity_poly.entity_id
_entity_poly.type
_entity_poly.pdbx_seq_one_letter_code
_entity_poly.pdbx_strand_id
1 'polypeptide(L)'
;MKEPQSQPNDWHLAFAETLEWDLIPVGVHISPEKAVMSKPPRVDVLILRQQETAWDAKQLERLPDGIRQSTARQILLEFKYTQSIGDDAIIQALAYNLLYINYKKLKTDEVQTFLVSAIKPQQDTRKLYGYDNMLYPGVYNSQNQLEKRIQLISLNELADEPYNAVFKLFATHRKEKQKAFELLKQSRNVASIPPGLKSLLSGLLTLGEQDMNQELTPEQVRQIGQIWGKAYLSTVPLSERLAGANPADVITHLKPKPGERLAGLSPDEIEELEFHLKNFKHQKH
;
A
#
# COMPACT_ATOMS: atom_id res chain seq x y z
N MET A 1 -15.65 15.96 17.44
CA MET A 1 -15.02 14.62 17.40
C MET A 1 -13.54 14.84 17.14
N LYS A 2 -12.65 14.33 18.00
CA LYS A 2 -11.21 14.34 17.71
C LYS A 2 -10.95 13.19 16.72
N GLU A 3 -10.35 13.48 15.57
CA GLU A 3 -9.83 12.45 14.68
C GLU A 3 -8.80 11.60 15.45
N PRO A 4 -8.80 10.27 15.28
CA PRO A 4 -7.79 9.43 15.91
C PRO A 4 -6.40 9.83 15.40
N GLN A 5 -5.53 10.24 16.31
CA GLN A 5 -4.13 10.57 15.99
C GLN A 5 -3.40 9.27 15.63
N SER A 6 -2.91 9.13 14.39
CA SER A 6 -2.03 8.03 13.99
C SER A 6 -0.73 8.07 14.80
N GLN A 7 -0.26 6.93 15.30
CA GLN A 7 1.02 6.85 15.99
C GLN A 7 2.18 6.66 15.02
N PRO A 8 3.43 7.01 15.39
CA PRO A 8 4.61 6.82 14.54
C PRO A 8 4.85 5.39 14.04
N ASN A 9 4.24 4.40 14.69
CA ASN A 9 4.47 2.98 14.43
C ASN A 9 3.41 2.31 13.53
N ASP A 10 2.46 3.06 12.97
CA ASP A 10 1.33 2.48 12.22
C ASP A 10 1.68 2.03 10.78
N TRP A 11 2.96 1.82 10.49
CA TRP A 11 3.45 1.41 9.16
C TRP A 11 2.91 0.06 8.71
N HIS A 12 2.65 -0.86 9.63
CA HIS A 12 1.98 -2.13 9.37
C HIS A 12 0.54 -1.95 8.90
N LEU A 13 -0.19 -0.94 9.40
CA LEU A 13 -1.55 -0.64 8.93
C LEU A 13 -1.56 -0.12 7.50
N ALA A 14 -0.63 0.78 7.19
CA ALA A 14 -0.45 1.31 5.84
C ALA A 14 -0.04 0.21 4.85
N PHE A 15 0.83 -0.70 5.30
CA PHE A 15 1.21 -1.88 4.55
C PHE A 15 0.02 -2.80 4.32
N ALA A 16 -0.73 -3.14 5.38
CA ALA A 16 -1.93 -3.96 5.31
C ALA A 16 -3.00 -3.37 4.38
N GLU A 17 -3.30 -2.07 4.44
CA GLU A 17 -4.25 -1.40 3.54
C GLU A 17 -3.82 -1.58 2.06
N THR A 18 -2.52 -1.49 1.78
CA THR A 18 -2.00 -1.70 0.43
C THR A 18 -2.17 -3.15 -0.03
N LEU A 19 -1.91 -4.10 0.88
CA LEU A 19 -2.13 -5.52 0.60
C LEU A 19 -3.60 -5.84 0.42
N GLU A 20 -4.51 -5.25 1.20
CA GLU A 20 -5.95 -5.43 1.06
C GLU A 20 -6.45 -5.02 -0.31
N TRP A 21 -5.99 -3.86 -0.80
CA TRP A 21 -6.30 -3.41 -2.16
C TRP A 21 -5.88 -4.42 -3.23
N ASP A 22 -4.69 -5.02 -3.11
CA ASP A 22 -4.20 -5.95 -4.13
C ASP A 22 -4.73 -7.38 -3.96
N LEU A 23 -4.95 -7.85 -2.74
CA LEU A 23 -5.15 -9.27 -2.43
C LEU A 23 -6.62 -9.66 -2.19
N ILE A 24 -7.46 -8.75 -1.67
CA ILE A 24 -8.90 -9.02 -1.50
C ILE A 24 -9.59 -9.35 -2.84
N PRO A 25 -9.29 -8.67 -3.97
CA PRO A 25 -9.91 -8.99 -5.26
C PRO A 25 -9.65 -10.41 -5.76
N VAL A 26 -8.63 -11.09 -5.24
CA VAL A 26 -8.29 -12.50 -5.55
C VAL A 26 -8.59 -13.45 -4.40
N GLY A 27 -9.43 -13.03 -3.44
CA GLY A 27 -9.91 -13.88 -2.35
C GLY A 27 -8.90 -14.13 -1.23
N VAL A 28 -7.83 -13.35 -1.15
CA VAL A 28 -6.85 -13.44 -0.05
C VAL A 28 -7.21 -12.42 1.03
N HIS A 29 -7.43 -12.90 2.23
CA HIS A 29 -7.86 -12.07 3.35
C HIS A 29 -6.66 -11.55 4.15
N ILE A 30 -6.69 -10.25 4.46
CA ILE A 30 -5.70 -9.60 5.31
C ILE A 30 -6.38 -9.26 6.64
N SER A 31 -5.65 -9.43 7.73
CA SER A 31 -6.11 -9.09 9.08
C SER A 31 -5.00 -8.28 9.75
N PRO A 32 -5.02 -6.94 9.64
CA PRO A 32 -4.12 -6.10 10.41
C PRO A 32 -4.37 -6.30 11.91
N GLU A 33 -3.31 -6.23 12.72
CA GLU A 33 -3.38 -6.17 14.18
C GLU A 33 -4.24 -7.23 14.87
N LYS A 34 -4.15 -8.49 14.43
CA LYS A 34 -4.91 -9.55 15.09
C LYS A 34 -4.39 -9.76 16.50
N ALA A 35 -5.26 -9.56 17.49
CA ALA A 35 -4.96 -9.90 18.87
C ALA A 35 -4.62 -11.40 18.97
N VAL A 36 -3.38 -11.69 19.38
CA VAL A 36 -2.90 -13.06 19.58
C VAL A 36 -3.35 -13.59 20.94
N MET A 37 -3.77 -12.68 21.82
CA MET A 37 -4.19 -12.93 23.19
C MET A 37 -5.38 -12.03 23.56
N SER A 38 -6.04 -12.32 24.69
CA SER A 38 -7.16 -11.53 25.23
C SER A 38 -6.76 -10.11 25.69
N LYS A 39 -5.45 -9.86 25.90
CA LYS A 39 -4.75 -8.56 26.00
C LYS A 39 -3.36 -8.70 25.35
N PRO A 40 -2.71 -7.64 24.79
CA PRO A 40 -1.66 -7.73 23.77
C PRO A 40 -0.43 -8.57 24.19
N PRO A 41 0.26 -9.22 23.23
CA PRO A 41 0.76 -8.56 22.03
C PRO A 41 -0.03 -8.83 20.72
N ARG A 42 0.17 -7.95 19.73
CA ARG A 42 -0.46 -7.98 18.39
C ARG A 42 0.62 -8.21 17.33
N VAL A 43 0.34 -9.06 16.35
CA VAL A 43 1.20 -9.17 15.15
C VAL A 43 0.89 -8.00 14.22
N ASP A 44 1.92 -7.46 13.58
CA ASP A 44 1.82 -6.34 12.64
C ASP A 44 0.80 -6.64 11.52
N VAL A 45 1.03 -7.69 10.72
CA VAL A 45 0.11 -8.10 9.66
C VAL A 45 -0.06 -9.62 9.63
N LEU A 46 -1.31 -10.08 9.59
CA LEU A 46 -1.63 -11.48 9.33
C LEU A 46 -2.28 -11.61 7.96
N ILE A 47 -1.72 -12.46 7.12
CA ILE A 47 -2.32 -12.88 5.86
C ILE A 47 -2.98 -14.25 6.08
N LEU A 48 -4.30 -14.28 5.88
CA LEU A 48 -5.13 -15.45 6.05
C LEU A 48 -5.44 -16.05 4.68
N ARG A 49 -5.00 -17.29 4.50
CA ARG A 49 -5.49 -18.14 3.42
C ARG A 49 -6.79 -18.80 3.85
N GLN A 50 -7.80 -18.80 2.98
CA GLN A 50 -8.99 -19.61 3.18
C GLN A 50 -9.16 -20.64 2.05
N GLN A 51 -9.68 -21.80 2.45
CA GLN A 51 -10.26 -22.89 1.66
C GLN A 51 -9.34 -23.88 0.92
N GLU A 52 -8.22 -23.50 0.30
CA GLU A 52 -7.43 -24.46 -0.52
C GLU A 52 -5.99 -24.73 -0.05
N THR A 53 -5.49 -25.94 -0.32
CA THR A 53 -4.14 -26.42 -0.01
C THR A 53 -3.06 -25.94 -0.99
N ALA A 54 -3.43 -25.35 -2.14
CA ALA A 54 -2.52 -24.57 -3.03
C ALA A 54 -2.99 -23.10 -3.22
N TRP A 55 -2.08 -22.18 -3.60
CA TRP A 55 -2.46 -20.85 -4.08
C TRP A 55 -2.92 -20.98 -5.54
N ASP A 56 -3.97 -20.29 -5.94
CA ASP A 56 -4.41 -20.29 -7.34
C ASP A 56 -3.53 -19.38 -8.22
N ALA A 57 -3.69 -19.48 -9.54
CA ALA A 57 -2.88 -18.70 -10.49
C ALA A 57 -3.02 -17.17 -10.30
N LYS A 58 -4.23 -16.68 -10.03
CA LYS A 58 -4.48 -15.24 -9.81
C LYS A 58 -3.85 -14.76 -8.51
N GLN A 59 -3.84 -15.59 -7.48
CA GLN A 59 -3.17 -15.31 -6.21
C GLN A 59 -1.65 -15.30 -6.39
N LEU A 60 -1.10 -16.27 -7.12
CA LEU A 60 0.33 -16.36 -7.43
C LEU A 60 0.86 -15.17 -8.25
N GLU A 61 0.01 -14.49 -9.03
CA GLU A 61 0.35 -13.24 -9.73
C GLU A 61 0.47 -12.02 -8.80
N ARG A 62 0.04 -12.14 -7.53
CA ARG A 62 -0.01 -11.04 -6.56
C ARG A 62 0.79 -11.28 -5.29
N LEU A 63 1.05 -12.54 -4.94
CA LEU A 63 1.84 -12.89 -3.77
C LEU A 63 3.34 -12.77 -4.10
N PRO A 64 4.13 -12.11 -3.25
CA PRO A 64 5.56 -11.94 -3.49
C PRO A 64 6.33 -13.27 -3.30
N ASP A 65 7.57 -13.28 -3.76
CA ASP A 65 8.54 -14.32 -3.44
C ASP A 65 8.65 -14.53 -1.92
N GLY A 66 8.90 -15.78 -1.52
CA GLY A 66 8.77 -16.26 -0.16
C GLY A 66 7.34 -16.72 0.16
N ILE A 67 6.36 -15.81 0.04
CA ILE A 67 4.97 -16.11 0.39
C ILE A 67 4.32 -17.04 -0.65
N ARG A 68 4.52 -16.74 -1.93
CA ARG A 68 3.90 -17.52 -3.02
C ARG A 68 4.42 -18.96 -3.12
N GLN A 69 5.62 -19.23 -2.62
CA GLN A 69 6.18 -20.58 -2.53
C GLN A 69 5.83 -21.29 -1.21
N SER A 70 5.24 -20.59 -0.25
CA SER A 70 4.81 -21.18 1.01
C SER A 70 3.56 -22.05 0.83
N THR A 71 3.60 -23.25 1.40
CA THR A 71 2.45 -24.16 1.47
C THR A 71 1.62 -23.97 2.75
N ALA A 72 2.09 -23.14 3.69
CA ALA A 72 1.41 -22.88 4.95
C ALA A 72 0.01 -22.29 4.70
N ARG A 73 -0.94 -22.63 5.59
CA ARG A 73 -2.30 -22.10 5.52
C ARG A 73 -2.39 -20.69 6.10
N GLN A 74 -1.45 -20.28 6.94
CA GLN A 74 -1.48 -18.97 7.58
C GLN A 74 -0.11 -18.35 7.49
N ILE A 75 -0.08 -17.08 7.10
CA ILE A 75 1.16 -16.35 6.87
C ILE A 75 1.18 -15.18 7.85
N LEU A 76 2.15 -15.18 8.76
CA LEU A 76 2.38 -14.09 9.69
C LEU A 76 3.46 -13.18 9.13
N LEU A 77 3.23 -11.88 9.12
CA LEU A 77 4.21 -10.89 8.71
C LEU A 77 4.51 -9.97 9.89
N GLU A 78 5.77 -9.94 10.29
CA GLU A 78 6.34 -8.90 11.13
C GLU A 78 6.97 -7.85 10.22
N PHE A 79 6.49 -6.61 10.23
CA PHE A 79 6.89 -5.62 9.24
C PHE A 79 7.70 -4.49 9.87
N LYS A 80 8.97 -4.39 9.46
CA LYS A 80 9.88 -3.33 9.90
C LYS A 80 10.10 -2.33 8.78
N TYR A 81 9.48 -1.16 8.93
CA TYR A 81 9.62 -0.07 7.96
C TYR A 81 10.82 0.84 8.27
N THR A 82 10.91 1.36 9.50
CA THR A 82 11.94 2.33 9.94
C THR A 82 13.17 1.67 10.56
N GLN A 83 13.12 0.36 10.79
CA GLN A 83 14.20 -0.40 11.43
C GLN A 83 14.64 -1.55 10.52
N SER A 84 15.94 -1.85 10.57
CA SER A 84 16.48 -3.08 9.98
C SER A 84 16.23 -4.27 10.93
N ILE A 85 16.67 -5.46 10.53
CA ILE A 85 16.63 -6.64 11.40
C ILE A 85 17.53 -6.44 12.63
N GLY A 86 17.11 -7.01 13.76
CA GLY A 86 17.81 -6.96 15.04
C GLY A 86 17.12 -7.87 16.06
N ASP A 87 17.68 -7.93 17.28
CA ASP A 87 17.22 -8.85 18.34
C ASP A 87 15.72 -8.69 18.63
N ASP A 88 15.25 -7.45 18.80
CA ASP A 88 13.85 -7.16 19.09
C ASP A 88 12.92 -7.66 17.98
N ALA A 89 13.30 -7.45 16.71
CA ALA A 89 12.50 -7.89 15.57
C ALA A 89 12.43 -9.43 15.48
N ILE A 90 13.53 -10.12 15.76
CA ILE A 90 13.59 -11.58 15.78
C ILE A 90 12.78 -12.15 16.95
N ILE A 91 12.95 -11.58 18.14
CA ILE A 91 12.22 -11.99 19.36
C ILE A 91 10.71 -11.79 19.14
N GLN A 92 10.29 -10.65 18.59
CA GLN A 92 8.89 -10.37 18.27
C GLN A 92 8.33 -11.39 17.28
N ALA A 93 8.99 -11.63 16.15
CA ALA A 93 8.55 -12.60 15.16
C ALA A 93 8.43 -14.02 15.74
N LEU A 94 9.40 -14.46 16.55
CA LEU A 94 9.38 -15.76 17.21
C LEU A 94 8.24 -15.86 18.25
N ALA A 95 8.07 -14.83 19.07
CA ALA A 95 7.02 -14.78 20.07
C ALA A 95 5.63 -14.82 19.42
N TYR A 96 5.42 -14.04 18.36
CA TYR A 96 4.17 -14.00 17.62
C TYR A 96 3.86 -15.32 16.94
N ASN A 97 4.85 -15.94 16.29
CA ASN A 97 4.72 -17.27 15.72
C ASN A 97 4.25 -18.28 16.78
N LEU A 98 4.94 -18.35 17.92
CA LEU A 98 4.61 -19.29 19.00
C LEU A 98 3.21 -19.04 19.59
N LEU A 99 2.92 -17.80 19.97
CA LEU A 99 1.66 -17.43 20.61
C LEU A 99 0.47 -17.65 19.67
N TYR A 100 0.62 -17.35 18.38
CA TYR A 100 -0.45 -17.50 17.40
C TYR A 100 -0.77 -18.96 17.11
N ILE A 101 0.25 -19.80 16.91
CA ILE A 101 0.10 -21.25 16.78
C ILE A 101 -0.66 -21.82 17.98
N ASN A 102 -0.24 -21.43 19.20
CA ASN A 102 -0.86 -21.91 20.43
C ASN A 102 -2.32 -21.45 20.58
N TYR A 103 -2.58 -20.16 20.35
CA TYR A 103 -3.92 -19.57 20.47
C TYR A 103 -4.91 -20.19 19.47
N LYS A 104 -4.47 -20.43 18.23
CA LYS A 104 -5.28 -21.05 17.18
C LYS A 104 -5.27 -22.58 17.20
N LYS A 105 -4.47 -23.19 18.08
CA LYS A 105 -4.26 -24.66 18.18
C LYS A 105 -3.86 -25.28 16.83
N LEU A 106 -2.94 -24.62 16.13
CA LEU A 106 -2.43 -25.04 14.83
C LEU A 106 -1.18 -25.91 14.99
N LYS A 107 -0.81 -26.64 13.95
CA LYS A 107 0.51 -27.25 13.83
C LYS A 107 1.53 -26.23 13.33
N THR A 108 2.81 -26.49 13.57
CA THR A 108 3.90 -25.60 13.16
C THR A 108 3.99 -25.43 11.64
N ASP A 109 3.71 -26.48 10.87
CA ASP A 109 3.71 -26.48 9.40
C ASP A 109 2.49 -25.77 8.78
N GLU A 110 1.44 -25.50 9.56
CA GLU A 110 0.28 -24.73 9.11
C GLU A 110 0.53 -23.21 9.09
N VAL A 111 1.62 -22.74 9.70
CA VAL A 111 1.96 -21.33 9.84
C VAL A 111 3.38 -21.07 9.33
N GLN A 112 3.54 -20.13 8.41
CA GLN A 112 4.85 -19.60 8.04
C GLN A 112 4.92 -18.14 8.47
N THR A 113 5.95 -17.81 9.25
CA THR A 113 6.21 -16.42 9.65
C THR A 113 7.31 -15.83 8.78
N PHE A 114 7.14 -14.57 8.39
CA PHE A 114 8.12 -13.78 7.68
C PHE A 114 8.44 -12.51 8.46
N LEU A 115 9.72 -12.19 8.57
CA LEU A 115 10.18 -10.87 8.94
C LEU A 115 10.40 -10.08 7.65
N VAL A 116 9.62 -9.03 7.44
CA VAL A 116 9.65 -8.21 6.22
C VAL A 116 10.34 -6.90 6.56
N SER A 117 11.47 -6.61 5.89
CA SER A 117 12.28 -5.42 6.15
C SER A 117 12.29 -4.48 4.95
N ALA A 118 11.83 -3.25 5.17
CA ALA A 118 11.88 -2.19 4.18
C ALA A 118 13.29 -1.65 3.97
N ILE A 119 14.10 -1.61 5.03
CA ILE A 119 15.53 -1.28 4.97
C ILE A 119 16.30 -2.50 4.51
N LYS A 120 17.23 -2.33 3.57
CA LYS A 120 18.08 -3.44 3.14
C LYS A 120 18.94 -3.89 4.33
N PRO A 121 18.80 -5.13 4.82
CA PRO A 121 19.63 -5.59 5.93
C PRO A 121 21.10 -5.68 5.49
N GLN A 122 22.03 -5.21 6.32
CA GLN A 122 23.46 -5.36 6.02
C GLN A 122 23.86 -6.84 6.11
N GLN A 123 24.85 -7.24 5.31
CA GLN A 123 25.28 -8.64 5.24
C GLN A 123 25.75 -9.16 6.61
N ASP A 124 26.54 -8.37 7.35
CA ASP A 124 27.05 -8.77 8.66
C ASP A 124 25.94 -8.90 9.70
N THR A 125 24.91 -8.02 9.64
CA THR A 125 23.72 -8.14 10.48
C THR A 125 22.94 -9.41 10.16
N ARG A 126 22.73 -9.75 8.87
CA ARG A 126 22.03 -10.99 8.47
C ARG A 126 22.76 -12.25 8.91
N LYS A 127 24.09 -12.26 8.78
CA LYS A 127 24.97 -13.35 9.19
C LYS A 127 24.78 -13.72 10.66
N LEU A 128 24.67 -12.72 11.53
CA LEU A 128 24.47 -12.93 12.97
C LEU A 128 23.24 -13.81 13.26
N TYR A 129 22.17 -13.63 12.49
CA TYR A 129 20.92 -14.38 12.63
C TYR A 129 20.81 -15.57 11.66
N GLY A 130 21.91 -15.95 10.99
CA GLY A 130 21.99 -17.11 10.11
C GLY A 130 21.37 -16.95 8.73
N TYR A 131 21.01 -15.73 8.30
CA TYR A 131 20.38 -15.44 7.01
C TYR A 131 21.38 -15.26 5.85
N ASP A 132 22.34 -16.17 5.72
CA ASP A 132 23.26 -16.19 4.57
C ASP A 132 22.68 -16.93 3.36
N ASN A 133 21.72 -17.83 3.60
CA ASN A 133 21.13 -18.65 2.55
C ASN A 133 19.95 -17.92 1.88
N MET A 134 20.20 -17.37 0.70
CA MET A 134 19.17 -16.74 -0.14
C MET A 134 18.46 -17.81 -0.98
N LEU A 135 17.16 -17.99 -0.75
CA LEU A 135 16.32 -18.94 -1.49
C LEU A 135 15.87 -18.37 -2.85
N TYR A 136 15.51 -17.09 -2.84
CA TYR A 136 15.09 -16.29 -3.99
C TYR A 136 15.67 -14.88 -3.80
N PRO A 137 15.79 -14.04 -4.85
CA PRO A 137 16.22 -12.66 -4.68
C PRO A 137 15.45 -11.96 -3.54
N GLY A 138 16.17 -11.54 -2.51
CA GLY A 138 15.63 -10.86 -1.33
C GLY A 138 14.93 -11.75 -0.29
N VAL A 139 14.83 -13.06 -0.51
CA VAL A 139 14.21 -14.01 0.45
C VAL A 139 15.28 -14.92 1.03
N TYR A 140 15.41 -14.92 2.36
CA TYR A 140 16.44 -15.64 3.08
C TYR A 140 15.84 -16.64 4.07
N ASN A 141 16.50 -17.77 4.21
CA ASN A 141 16.23 -18.75 5.25
C ASN A 141 17.39 -18.80 6.24
N SER A 142 17.07 -18.77 7.53
CA SER A 142 18.10 -18.87 8.55
C SER A 142 18.59 -20.32 8.72
N GLN A 143 19.88 -20.48 9.01
CA GLN A 143 20.47 -21.75 9.42
C GLN A 143 20.50 -21.93 10.95
N ASN A 144 20.18 -20.88 11.71
CA ASN A 144 20.13 -20.96 13.17
C ASN A 144 18.86 -21.69 13.63
N GLN A 145 18.96 -22.42 14.75
CA GLN A 145 17.93 -23.39 15.16
C GLN A 145 16.56 -22.76 15.46
N LEU A 146 16.53 -21.54 16.02
CA LEU A 146 15.27 -20.85 16.33
C LEU A 146 14.81 -20.02 15.13
N GLU A 147 15.72 -19.24 14.55
CA GLU A 147 15.46 -18.28 13.49
C GLU A 147 15.03 -18.96 12.19
N LYS A 148 15.42 -20.22 11.93
CA LYS A 148 14.94 -20.97 10.74
C LYS A 148 13.42 -21.12 10.66
N ARG A 149 12.69 -20.81 11.73
CA ARG A 149 11.22 -20.77 11.76
C ARG A 149 10.65 -19.52 11.08
N ILE A 150 11.49 -18.50 10.91
CA ILE A 150 11.14 -17.21 10.31
C ILE A 150 11.94 -17.07 9.02
N GLN A 151 11.27 -16.72 7.93
CA GLN A 151 11.96 -16.32 6.70
C GLN A 151 12.11 -14.80 6.65
N LEU A 152 13.23 -14.31 6.15
CA LEU A 152 13.46 -12.88 6.00
C LEU A 152 13.14 -12.46 4.56
N ILE A 153 12.32 -11.43 4.38
CA ILE A 153 12.07 -10.76 3.10
C ILE A 153 12.68 -9.34 3.16
N SER A 154 13.69 -9.09 2.33
CA SER A 154 14.31 -7.79 2.11
C SER A 154 13.68 -7.11 0.91
N LEU A 155 12.86 -6.07 1.13
CA LEU A 155 12.08 -5.43 0.08
C LEU A 155 12.95 -4.79 -1.03
N ASN A 156 14.13 -4.29 -0.67
CA ASN A 156 15.08 -3.72 -1.62
C ASN A 156 15.80 -4.76 -2.50
N GLU A 157 15.71 -6.05 -2.17
CA GLU A 157 16.42 -7.13 -2.86
C GLU A 157 15.48 -8.09 -3.61
N LEU A 158 14.17 -7.93 -3.45
CA LEU A 158 13.17 -8.66 -4.25
C LEU A 158 13.37 -8.42 -5.74
N ALA A 159 13.17 -9.46 -6.56
CA ALA A 159 13.26 -9.37 -8.01
C ALA A 159 12.27 -8.34 -8.58
N ASP A 160 12.63 -7.72 -9.71
CA ASP A 160 11.81 -6.75 -10.46
C ASP A 160 10.67 -7.46 -11.23
N GLU A 161 9.76 -8.08 -10.48
CA GLU A 161 8.68 -8.89 -11.00
C GLU A 161 7.31 -8.32 -10.59
N PRO A 162 6.26 -8.41 -11.43
CA PRO A 162 4.95 -7.83 -11.13
C PRO A 162 4.34 -8.27 -9.80
N TYR A 163 4.54 -9.53 -9.41
CA TYR A 163 4.02 -10.11 -8.18
C TYR A 163 4.79 -9.67 -6.92
N ASN A 164 5.99 -9.10 -7.05
CA ASN A 164 6.75 -8.49 -5.95
C ASN A 164 6.45 -6.99 -5.80
N ALA A 165 5.83 -6.37 -6.81
CA ALA A 165 5.80 -4.92 -6.94
C ALA A 165 5.07 -4.22 -5.79
N VAL A 166 3.96 -4.77 -5.28
CA VAL A 166 3.24 -4.18 -4.14
C VAL A 166 4.11 -4.11 -2.88
N PHE A 167 4.84 -5.18 -2.59
CA PHE A 167 5.78 -5.22 -1.47
C PHE A 167 6.92 -4.21 -1.68
N LYS A 168 7.49 -4.16 -2.90
CA LYS A 168 8.60 -3.25 -3.23
C LYS A 168 8.23 -1.75 -3.18
N LEU A 169 6.96 -1.37 -3.21
CA LEU A 169 6.54 0.03 -2.98
C LEU A 169 6.95 0.56 -1.60
N PHE A 170 7.15 -0.33 -0.63
CA PHE A 170 7.60 0.02 0.72
C PHE A 170 9.12 -0.12 0.91
N ALA A 171 9.87 -0.47 -0.14
CA ALA A 171 11.32 -0.51 -0.06
C ALA A 171 11.90 0.90 0.18
N THR A 172 12.97 1.01 0.97
CA THR A 172 13.56 2.34 1.25
C THR A 172 14.31 2.93 0.06
N HIS A 173 14.85 2.11 -0.84
CA HIS A 173 15.54 2.61 -2.03
C HIS A 173 14.54 3.16 -3.05
N ARG A 174 14.68 4.44 -3.38
CA ARG A 174 13.81 5.14 -4.34
C ARG A 174 13.74 4.47 -5.71
N LYS A 175 14.86 3.93 -6.20
CA LYS A 175 14.93 3.22 -7.49
C LYS A 175 14.05 1.97 -7.51
N GLU A 176 14.01 1.23 -6.40
CA GLU A 176 13.21 0.01 -6.28
C GLU A 176 11.71 0.35 -6.26
N LYS A 177 11.31 1.39 -5.52
CA LYS A 177 9.93 1.90 -5.51
C LYS A 177 9.46 2.37 -6.88
N GLN A 178 10.31 3.11 -7.61
CA GLN A 178 9.99 3.60 -8.95
C GLN A 178 9.74 2.44 -9.92
N LYS A 179 10.65 1.46 -9.98
CA LYS A 179 10.46 0.28 -10.82
C LYS A 179 9.21 -0.50 -10.44
N ALA A 180 8.98 -0.70 -9.15
CA ALA A 180 7.77 -1.36 -8.66
C ALA A 180 6.50 -0.64 -9.11
N PHE A 181 6.47 0.69 -9.04
CA PHE A 181 5.34 1.47 -9.52
C PHE A 181 5.13 1.36 -11.03
N GLU A 182 6.21 1.37 -11.83
CA GLU A 182 6.12 1.13 -13.27
C GLU A 182 5.54 -0.26 -13.59
N LEU A 183 5.99 -1.31 -12.89
CA LEU A 183 5.45 -2.66 -13.03
C LEU A 183 3.97 -2.72 -12.64
N LEU A 184 3.54 -2.01 -11.60
CA LEU A 184 2.13 -1.97 -11.19
C LEU A 184 1.24 -1.28 -12.22
N LYS A 185 1.70 -0.20 -12.86
CA LYS A 185 0.93 0.44 -13.94
C LYS A 185 0.64 -0.51 -15.11
N GLN A 186 1.54 -1.46 -15.37
CA GLN A 186 1.41 -2.44 -16.45
C GLN A 186 0.59 -3.67 -16.04
N SER A 187 0.64 -4.05 -14.75
CA SER A 187 0.10 -5.33 -14.27
C SER A 187 -1.14 -5.22 -13.39
N ARG A 188 -1.54 -4.00 -12.97
CA ARG A 188 -2.69 -3.73 -12.11
C ARG A 188 -3.52 -2.58 -12.62
N ASN A 189 -4.79 -2.56 -12.22
CA ASN A 189 -5.66 -1.41 -12.41
C ASN A 189 -5.35 -0.34 -11.36
N VAL A 190 -4.29 0.44 -11.58
CA VAL A 190 -3.89 1.53 -10.66
C VAL A 190 -4.95 2.62 -10.51
N ALA A 191 -5.89 2.74 -11.45
CA ALA A 191 -7.01 3.67 -11.33
C ALA A 191 -7.95 3.28 -10.17
N SER A 192 -8.05 1.99 -9.85
CA SER A 192 -8.85 1.46 -8.73
C SER A 192 -8.28 1.73 -7.34
N ILE A 193 -7.03 2.23 -7.24
CA ILE A 193 -6.41 2.53 -5.93
C ILE A 193 -7.26 3.62 -5.22
N PRO A 194 -7.67 3.39 -3.96
CA PRO A 194 -8.39 4.39 -3.17
C PRO A 194 -7.62 5.72 -3.05
N PRO A 195 -8.30 6.89 -3.00
CA PRO A 195 -7.62 8.19 -2.95
C PRO A 195 -6.61 8.36 -1.79
N GLY A 196 -6.96 7.83 -0.61
CA GLY A 196 -6.07 7.85 0.56
C GLY A 196 -4.80 7.02 0.30
N LEU A 197 -4.95 5.85 -0.31
CA LEU A 197 -3.82 4.99 -0.66
C LEU A 197 -2.99 5.58 -1.81
N LYS A 198 -3.60 6.20 -2.83
CA LYS A 198 -2.88 6.95 -3.87
C LYS A 198 -1.97 8.03 -3.27
N SER A 199 -2.47 8.75 -2.28
CA SER A 199 -1.68 9.77 -1.57
C SER A 199 -0.49 9.15 -0.83
N LEU A 200 -0.69 8.03 -0.14
CA LEU A 200 0.39 7.30 0.53
C LEU A 200 1.46 6.86 -0.47
N LEU A 201 1.06 6.16 -1.54
CA LEU A 201 1.99 5.62 -2.53
C LEU A 201 2.75 6.73 -3.26
N SER A 202 2.07 7.83 -3.58
CA SER A 202 2.72 9.02 -4.15
C SER A 202 3.76 9.60 -3.17
N GLY A 203 3.44 9.69 -1.89
CA GLY A 203 4.38 10.11 -0.85
C GLY A 203 5.60 9.19 -0.80
N LEU A 204 5.39 7.87 -0.72
CA LEU A 204 6.45 6.87 -0.72
C LEU A 204 7.40 7.02 -1.91
N LEU A 205 6.89 7.30 -3.11
CA LEU A 205 7.72 7.50 -4.32
C LEU A 205 8.61 8.74 -4.29
N THR A 206 8.26 9.73 -3.46
CA THR A 206 9.07 10.94 -3.28
C THR A 206 10.20 10.74 -2.30
N LEU A 207 10.02 9.86 -1.31
CA LEU A 207 11.00 9.60 -0.25
C LEU A 207 12.19 8.76 -0.75
N GLY A 208 13.39 9.10 -0.29
CA GLY A 208 14.60 8.29 -0.40
C GLY A 208 15.02 7.69 0.93
N GLU A 209 16.12 6.95 0.92
CA GLU A 209 16.67 6.27 2.10
C GLU A 209 17.09 7.27 3.20
N GLN A 210 17.58 8.44 2.83
CA GLN A 210 17.99 9.48 3.79
C GLN A 210 16.81 10.07 4.56
N ASP A 211 15.61 10.09 3.96
CA ASP A 211 14.39 10.60 4.59
C ASP A 211 13.88 9.65 5.67
N MET A 212 14.30 8.37 5.64
CA MET A 212 13.91 7.35 6.63
C MET A 212 14.57 7.54 7.99
N ASN A 213 15.63 8.35 8.06
CA ASN A 213 16.25 8.74 9.32
C ASN A 213 15.39 9.72 10.13
N GLN A 214 14.39 10.32 9.48
CA GLN A 214 13.34 11.08 10.16
C GLN A 214 12.23 10.09 10.48
N GLU A 215 11.77 10.04 11.73
CA GLU A 215 10.67 9.16 12.19
C GLU A 215 9.33 9.57 11.55
N LEU A 216 9.21 9.39 10.24
CA LEU A 216 8.03 9.75 9.47
C LEU A 216 6.91 8.76 9.74
N THR A 217 5.71 9.28 9.99
CA THR A 217 4.50 8.48 10.12
C THR A 217 3.84 8.26 8.76
N PRO A 218 3.03 7.20 8.57
CA PRO A 218 2.29 7.01 7.32
C PRO A 218 1.40 8.20 6.93
N GLU A 219 0.83 8.89 7.91
CA GLU A 219 -0.03 10.05 7.68
C GLU A 219 0.77 11.25 7.16
N GLN A 220 1.96 11.49 7.71
CA GLN A 220 2.87 12.51 7.17
C GLN A 220 3.25 12.19 5.73
N VAL A 221 3.49 10.91 5.40
CA VAL A 221 3.80 10.50 4.03
C VAL A 221 2.60 10.71 3.09
N ARG A 222 1.36 10.45 3.54
CA ARG A 222 0.15 10.80 2.77
C ARG A 222 0.07 12.29 2.50
N GLN A 223 0.34 13.13 3.50
CA GLN A 223 0.33 14.58 3.35
C GLN A 223 1.38 15.06 2.34
N ILE A 224 2.60 14.51 2.41
CA ILE A 224 3.66 14.76 1.41
C ILE A 224 3.14 14.40 0.02
N GLY A 225 2.55 13.22 -0.16
CA GLY A 225 1.99 12.79 -1.44
C GLY A 225 0.86 13.69 -1.95
N GLN A 226 -0.02 14.19 -1.07
CA GLN A 226 -1.06 15.15 -1.45
C GLN A 226 -0.48 16.49 -1.90
N ILE A 227 0.53 17.01 -1.19
CA ILE A 227 1.20 18.27 -1.53
C ILE A 227 1.87 18.14 -2.89
N TRP A 228 2.67 17.09 -3.09
CA TRP A 228 3.35 16.85 -4.37
C TRP A 228 2.38 16.56 -5.50
N GLY A 229 1.30 15.82 -5.24
CA GLY A 229 0.23 15.59 -6.21
C GLY A 229 -0.44 16.89 -6.65
N LYS A 230 -0.78 17.79 -5.71
CA LYS A 230 -1.33 19.12 -6.02
C LYS A 230 -0.33 20.00 -6.76
N ALA A 231 0.93 20.01 -6.34
CA ALA A 231 2.00 20.77 -6.98
C ALA A 231 2.22 20.29 -8.43
N TYR A 232 2.28 18.98 -8.66
CA TYR A 232 2.36 18.40 -10.00
C TYR A 232 1.14 18.77 -10.85
N LEU A 233 -0.09 18.61 -10.33
CA LEU A 233 -1.30 18.99 -11.06
C LEU A 233 -1.32 20.50 -11.42
N SER A 234 -0.67 21.35 -10.63
CA SER A 234 -0.59 22.78 -10.96
C SER A 234 0.31 23.09 -12.17
N THR A 235 1.25 22.20 -12.52
CA THR A 235 2.11 22.36 -13.71
C THR A 235 1.52 21.72 -14.96
N VAL A 236 0.55 20.82 -14.81
CA VAL A 236 -0.12 20.15 -15.94
C VAL A 236 -1.16 21.08 -16.59
N PRO A 237 -1.17 21.24 -17.93
CA PRO A 237 -2.18 22.02 -18.64
C PRO A 237 -3.60 21.56 -18.30
N LEU A 238 -4.56 22.50 -18.30
CA LEU A 238 -5.95 22.19 -17.95
C LEU A 238 -6.55 21.12 -18.88
N SER A 239 -6.22 21.16 -20.17
CA SER A 239 -6.64 20.17 -21.16
C SER A 239 -6.21 18.75 -20.78
N GLU A 240 -4.97 18.58 -20.33
CA GLU A 240 -4.43 17.30 -19.88
C GLU A 240 -5.03 16.87 -18.54
N ARG A 241 -5.24 17.80 -17.60
CA ARG A 241 -5.92 17.50 -16.32
C ARG A 241 -7.34 16.99 -16.50
N LEU A 242 -8.04 17.47 -17.53
CA LEU A 242 -9.41 17.08 -17.86
C LEU A 242 -9.46 15.93 -18.88
N ALA A 243 -8.33 15.42 -19.35
CA ALA A 243 -8.30 14.34 -20.32
C ALA A 243 -8.93 13.07 -19.71
N GLY A 244 -9.94 12.53 -20.40
CA GLY A 244 -10.70 11.36 -19.93
C GLY A 244 -11.74 11.65 -18.86
N ALA A 245 -11.87 12.91 -18.40
CA ALA A 245 -12.98 13.30 -17.53
C ALA A 245 -14.30 13.32 -18.33
N ASN A 246 -15.37 12.86 -17.71
CA ASN A 246 -16.72 12.98 -18.27
C ASN A 246 -17.14 14.46 -18.29
N PRO A 247 -17.42 15.06 -19.45
CA PRO A 247 -17.79 16.48 -19.54
C PRO A 247 -19.00 16.85 -18.68
N ALA A 248 -19.97 15.94 -18.52
CA ALA A 248 -21.14 16.17 -17.69
C ALA A 248 -20.76 16.39 -16.22
N ASP A 249 -19.87 15.55 -15.68
CA ASP A 249 -19.40 15.62 -14.30
C ASP A 249 -18.59 16.91 -14.07
N VAL A 250 -17.70 17.26 -15.00
CA VAL A 250 -16.93 18.51 -14.94
C VAL A 250 -17.84 19.74 -14.86
N ILE A 251 -18.87 19.79 -15.71
CA ILE A 251 -19.81 20.93 -15.74
C ILE A 251 -20.58 21.05 -14.43
N THR A 252 -20.90 19.95 -13.72
CA THR A 252 -21.60 20.04 -12.42
C THR A 252 -20.82 20.83 -11.38
N HIS A 253 -19.50 20.76 -11.41
CA HIS A 253 -18.61 21.47 -10.50
C HIS A 253 -18.38 22.93 -10.92
N LEU A 254 -18.69 23.28 -12.16
CA LEU A 254 -18.57 24.64 -12.70
C LEU A 254 -19.87 25.45 -12.60
N LYS A 255 -20.99 24.84 -12.18
CA LYS A 255 -22.29 25.52 -12.11
C LYS A 255 -22.20 26.73 -11.16
N PRO A 256 -22.24 27.98 -11.66
CA PRO A 256 -22.33 29.13 -10.77
C PRO A 256 -23.70 29.10 -10.08
N LYS A 257 -23.79 29.69 -8.88
CA LYS A 257 -25.11 29.94 -8.28
C LYS A 257 -25.95 30.74 -9.28
N PRO A 258 -27.28 30.59 -9.35
CA PRO A 258 -28.11 31.26 -10.36
C PRO A 258 -27.85 32.77 -10.51
N GLY A 259 -27.55 33.48 -9.41
CA GLY A 259 -27.19 34.90 -9.44
C GLY A 259 -25.76 35.23 -9.92
N GLU A 260 -24.82 34.29 -9.83
CA GLU A 260 -23.43 34.46 -10.30
C GLU A 260 -23.31 34.23 -11.81
N ARG A 261 -24.30 33.57 -12.44
CA ARG A 261 -24.32 33.32 -13.89
C ARG A 261 -24.50 34.59 -14.72
N LEU A 262 -25.12 35.61 -14.12
CA LEU A 262 -25.39 36.90 -14.74
C LEU A 262 -24.38 37.98 -14.30
N ALA A 263 -23.50 37.64 -13.35
CA ALA A 263 -22.50 38.57 -12.85
C ALA A 263 -21.43 38.81 -13.92
N GLY A 264 -21.32 40.05 -14.39
CA GLY A 264 -20.38 40.46 -15.42
C GLY A 264 -20.95 40.55 -16.85
N LEU A 265 -22.22 40.21 -17.05
CA LEU A 265 -22.93 40.50 -18.30
C LEU A 265 -23.47 41.93 -18.28
N SER A 266 -23.37 42.60 -19.43
CA SER A 266 -24.04 43.87 -19.67
C SER A 266 -25.56 43.69 -19.78
N PRO A 267 -26.35 44.75 -19.55
CA PRO A 267 -27.81 44.70 -19.73
C PRO A 267 -28.25 44.15 -21.09
N ASP A 268 -27.52 44.52 -22.16
CA ASP A 268 -27.83 44.10 -23.53
C ASP A 268 -27.62 42.59 -23.73
N GLU A 269 -26.54 42.02 -23.17
CA GLU A 269 -26.27 40.58 -23.21
C GLU A 269 -27.31 39.77 -22.41
N ILE A 270 -27.82 40.33 -21.32
CA ILE A 270 -28.90 39.71 -20.54
C ILE A 270 -30.20 39.70 -21.34
N GLU A 271 -30.52 40.80 -22.04
CA GLU A 271 -31.72 40.93 -22.86
C GLU A 271 -31.69 39.98 -24.07
N GLU A 272 -30.53 39.81 -24.70
CA GLU A 272 -30.30 38.84 -25.79
C GLU A 272 -30.50 37.39 -25.32
N LEU A 273 -29.98 37.04 -24.13
CA LEU A 273 -30.20 35.73 -23.51
C LEU A 273 -31.67 35.47 -23.19
N GLU A 274 -32.39 36.48 -22.68
CA GLU A 274 -33.83 36.38 -22.44
C GLU A 274 -34.62 36.14 -23.73
N PHE A 275 -34.25 36.83 -24.81
CA PHE A 275 -34.85 36.64 -26.13
C PHE A 275 -34.65 35.20 -26.63
N HIS A 276 -33.42 34.68 -26.56
CA HIS A 276 -33.11 33.30 -26.95
C HIS A 276 -33.86 32.27 -26.10
N LEU A 277 -33.95 32.48 -24.78
CA LEU A 277 -34.68 31.57 -23.87
C LEU A 277 -36.18 31.57 -24.13
N LYS A 278 -36.79 32.73 -24.43
CA LYS A 278 -38.21 32.83 -24.80
C LYS A 278 -38.49 32.04 -26.09
N ASN A 279 -37.63 32.17 -27.10
CA ASN A 279 -37.77 31.46 -28.37
C ASN A 279 -37.57 29.95 -28.20
N PHE A 280 -36.59 29.52 -27.40
CA PHE A 280 -36.35 28.11 -27.12
C PHE A 280 -37.52 27.42 -26.39
N LYS A 281 -38.18 28.12 -25.46
CA LYS A 281 -39.38 27.61 -24.78
C LYS A 281 -40.57 27.46 -25.71
N HIS A 282 -40.71 28.34 -26.70
CA HIS A 282 -41.76 28.24 -27.72
C HIS A 282 -41.53 27.08 -28.69
N GLN A 283 -40.28 26.65 -28.90
CA GLN A 283 -39.96 25.49 -29.77
C GLN A 283 -40.11 24.13 -29.08
N LYS A 284 -40.26 24.09 -27.75
CA LYS A 284 -40.46 22.86 -26.97
C LYS A 284 -41.93 22.53 -26.69
N HIS A 285 -42.85 23.35 -27.18
CA HIS A 285 -44.30 23.12 -27.13
C HIS A 285 -44.84 22.75 -28.50
#